data_AF-A0A6L8DLN9-F1
#
_entry.id   AF-A0A6L8DLN9-F1
#
_cell.length_a   1.000
_cell.length_b   1.000
_cell.length_c   1.000
_cell.angle_alpha   90.00
_cell.angle_beta   90.00
_cell.angle_gamma   90.00
#
_symmetry.space_group_name_H-M   'P 1'
#
loop_
_entity.id
_entity.type
_entity.pdbx_description
1 polymer ?
#
loop_
_entity_poly.entity_id
_entity_poly.type
_entity_poly.pdbx_seq_one_letter_code
_entity_poly.pdbx_strand_id
1 'polypeptide(L)'
;MRRTTLFFILPVLVFLATPCTAVSQVDAVVDEGREQIAASVEELLIAPCCWRAPLSQHYSGTAERMKEDLREMLANGQTQEEILDYYKAMYGERILSSPPNAGFNRLAYLFTPLMFLVGGGVIFLTLRRWRNGRLNRHDAAVAAGTGTDPRHRDRIDAELNAYD
;
A
#
# COMPACT_ATOMS: atom_id res chain seq x y z
N MET A 1 -1.92 -35.26 72.18
CA MET A 1 -2.91 -34.69 71.24
C MET A 1 -2.51 -33.28 70.76
N ARG A 2 -1.34 -33.11 70.12
CA ARG A 2 -0.84 -31.78 69.68
C ARG A 2 -0.13 -31.79 68.31
N ARG A 3 -0.26 -32.86 67.52
CA ARG A 3 0.47 -33.04 66.26
C ARG A 3 -0.39 -32.85 64.99
N THR A 4 -1.71 -32.78 65.13
CA THR A 4 -2.65 -32.70 63.98
C THR A 4 -2.93 -31.27 63.51
N THR A 5 -2.69 -30.25 64.32
CA THR A 5 -2.86 -28.84 63.92
C THR A 5 -1.72 -28.31 63.05
N LEU A 6 -0.54 -28.94 63.08
CA LEU A 6 0.62 -28.53 62.28
C LEU A 6 0.51 -28.93 60.79
N PHE A 7 -0.35 -29.89 60.45
CA PHE A 7 -0.50 -30.39 59.07
C PHE A 7 -1.42 -29.50 58.20
N PHE A 8 -2.25 -28.65 58.83
CA PHE A 8 -3.18 -27.75 58.14
C PHE A 8 -2.66 -26.31 57.96
N ILE A 9 -1.59 -25.93 58.66
CA ILE A 9 -1.00 -24.58 58.60
C ILE A 9 0.05 -24.47 57.48
N LEU A 10 0.62 -25.61 57.06
CA LEU A 10 1.68 -25.67 56.04
C LEU A 10 1.24 -25.25 54.62
N PRO A 11 0.05 -25.60 54.09
CA PRO A 11 -0.31 -25.22 52.71
C PRO A 11 -0.79 -23.78 52.59
N VAL A 12 -1.22 -23.14 53.69
CA VAL A 12 -1.70 -21.74 53.71
C VAL A 12 -0.54 -20.74 53.64
N LEU A 13 0.61 -21.09 54.22
CA LEU A 13 1.81 -20.24 54.23
C LEU A 13 2.55 -20.24 52.87
N VAL A 14 2.37 -21.27 52.06
CA VAL A 14 2.97 -21.37 50.70
C VAL A 14 2.21 -20.50 49.68
N PHE A 15 0.92 -20.27 49.87
CA PHE A 15 0.11 -19.45 48.95
C PHE A 15 0.32 -17.93 49.14
N LEU A 16 0.73 -17.47 50.33
CA LEU A 16 1.05 -16.05 50.57
C LEU A 16 2.45 -15.64 50.09
N ALA A 17 3.27 -16.61 49.68
CA ALA A 17 4.63 -16.39 49.21
C ALA A 17 4.73 -16.53 47.69
N THR A 18 3.64 -16.30 46.93
CA THR A 18 3.76 -16.10 45.48
C THR A 18 4.43 -14.74 45.29
N PRO A 19 5.72 -14.68 44.93
CA PRO A 19 6.33 -13.39 44.66
C PRO A 19 5.66 -12.82 43.42
N CYS A 20 5.38 -11.53 43.47
CA CYS A 20 4.91 -10.70 42.38
C CYS A 20 5.96 -10.69 41.25
N THR A 21 6.03 -11.76 40.44
CA THR A 21 6.89 -11.85 39.25
C THR A 21 6.22 -11.26 38.00
N ALA A 22 5.00 -10.74 38.13
CA ALA A 22 4.26 -10.14 37.02
C ALA A 22 4.86 -8.81 36.55
N VAL A 23 5.55 -8.06 37.43
CA VAL A 23 6.05 -6.72 37.09
C VAL A 23 7.21 -6.77 36.10
N SER A 24 8.19 -7.68 36.28
CA SER A 24 9.36 -7.75 35.40
C SER A 24 9.03 -8.25 33.98
N GLN A 25 7.95 -9.01 33.81
CA GLN A 25 7.51 -9.45 32.49
C GLN A 25 6.85 -8.33 31.69
N VAL A 26 6.16 -7.40 32.37
CA VAL A 26 5.50 -6.26 31.71
C VAL A 26 6.53 -5.28 31.19
N ASP A 27 7.58 -4.99 31.96
CA ASP A 27 8.63 -4.06 31.55
C ASP A 27 9.41 -4.58 30.32
N ALA A 28 9.72 -5.87 30.29
CA ALA A 28 10.39 -6.49 29.14
C ALA A 28 9.54 -6.45 27.85
N VAL A 29 8.22 -6.69 27.96
CA VAL A 29 7.30 -6.64 26.81
C VAL A 29 7.12 -5.20 26.29
N VAL A 30 7.08 -4.22 27.19
CA VAL A 30 7.02 -2.80 26.81
C VAL A 30 8.30 -2.36 26.10
N ASP A 31 9.46 -2.79 26.60
CA ASP A 31 10.76 -2.50 25.99
C ASP A 31 10.88 -3.13 24.59
N GLU A 32 10.50 -4.39 24.45
CA GLU A 32 10.47 -5.08 23.15
C GLU A 32 9.50 -4.41 22.16
N GLY A 33 8.33 -3.95 22.65
CA GLY A 33 7.38 -3.18 21.84
C GLY A 33 7.93 -1.82 21.39
N ARG A 34 8.65 -1.11 22.26
CA ARG A 34 9.30 0.17 21.92
C ARG A 34 10.40 -0.01 20.90
N GLU A 35 11.22 -1.05 21.02
CA GLU A 35 12.27 -1.32 20.05
C GLU A 35 11.70 -1.70 18.68
N GLN A 36 10.58 -2.44 18.63
CA GLN A 36 9.86 -2.69 17.37
C GLN A 36 9.37 -1.39 16.72
N ILE A 37 8.83 -0.46 17.50
CA ILE A 37 8.42 0.86 17.00
C ILE A 37 9.65 1.63 16.52
N ALA A 38 10.74 1.64 17.28
CA ALA A 38 11.99 2.30 16.89
C ALA A 38 12.49 1.76 15.55
N ALA A 39 12.60 0.45 15.39
CA ALA A 39 13.02 -0.19 14.14
C ALA A 39 12.12 0.19 12.95
N SER A 40 10.81 0.30 13.17
CA SER A 40 9.87 0.73 12.12
C SER A 40 10.07 2.20 11.73
N VAL A 41 10.39 3.08 12.67
CA VAL A 41 10.66 4.50 12.41
C VAL A 41 12.02 4.66 11.71
N GLU A 42 13.03 3.86 12.09
CA GLU A 42 14.34 3.86 11.45
C GLU A 42 14.27 3.51 9.96
N GLU A 43 13.35 2.63 9.54
CA GLU A 43 13.12 2.29 8.13
C GLU A 43 12.40 3.41 7.37
N LEU A 44 11.57 4.19 8.08
CA LEU A 44 10.80 5.29 7.51
C LEU A 44 11.57 6.61 7.42
N LEU A 45 12.73 6.72 8.07
CA LEU A 45 13.58 7.91 8.06
C LEU A 45 14.86 7.68 7.27
N ILE A 46 15.24 8.63 6.43
CA ILE A 46 16.50 8.64 5.68
C ILE A 46 17.57 9.41 6.47
N ALA A 47 18.81 8.92 6.48
CA ALA A 47 19.91 9.61 7.14
C ALA A 47 20.25 10.96 6.43
N PRO A 48 20.24 12.11 7.14
CA PRO A 48 20.41 13.43 6.54
C PRO A 48 21.85 13.72 6.07
N CYS A 49 22.81 12.87 6.44
CA CYS A 49 24.20 13.02 6.01
C CYS A 49 24.41 12.66 4.53
N CYS A 50 23.66 11.68 4.00
CA CYS A 50 23.88 11.15 2.65
C CYS A 50 22.60 11.06 1.79
N TRP A 51 21.40 11.12 2.39
CA TRP A 51 20.10 11.09 1.71
C TRP A 51 19.87 9.85 0.82
N ARG A 52 20.53 8.73 1.14
CA ARG A 52 20.65 7.59 0.22
C ARG A 52 20.14 6.27 0.78
N ALA A 53 20.10 6.14 2.09
CA ALA A 53 19.66 4.94 2.78
C ALA A 53 18.82 5.30 4.02
N PRO A 54 17.88 4.43 4.41
CA PRO A 54 17.17 4.57 5.67
C PRO A 54 18.13 4.47 6.87
N LEU A 55 17.70 4.99 8.01
CA LEU A 55 18.45 5.00 9.26
C LEU A 55 18.77 3.56 9.71
N SER A 56 17.85 2.63 9.45
CA SER A 56 18.00 1.19 9.73
C SER A 56 19.24 0.58 9.06
N GLN A 57 19.62 1.09 7.88
CA GLN A 57 20.72 0.55 7.07
C GLN A 57 21.97 1.44 7.05
N HIS A 58 22.02 2.48 7.89
CA HIS A 58 23.09 3.47 7.90
C HIS A 58 23.71 3.64 9.29
N TYR A 59 25.05 3.60 9.37
CA TYR A 59 25.81 3.55 10.63
C TYR A 59 26.81 4.70 10.79
N SER A 60 26.41 5.93 10.44
CA SER A 60 27.23 7.12 10.72
C SER A 60 26.97 7.64 12.12
N GLY A 61 27.90 8.43 12.68
CA GLY A 61 27.70 9.06 13.98
C GLY A 61 26.43 9.94 14.05
N THR A 62 26.05 10.58 12.94
CA THR A 62 24.77 11.30 12.85
C THR A 62 23.57 10.37 12.89
N ALA A 63 23.64 9.23 12.18
CA ALA A 63 22.56 8.26 12.18
C ALA A 63 22.38 7.64 13.57
N GLU A 64 23.48 7.24 14.22
CA GLU A 64 23.43 6.65 15.56
C GLU A 64 22.85 7.61 16.59
N ARG A 65 23.24 8.90 16.53
CA ARG A 65 22.68 9.93 17.39
C ARG A 65 21.16 10.11 17.18
N MET A 66 20.70 10.08 15.93
CA MET A 66 19.25 10.12 15.66
C MET A 66 18.51 8.89 16.19
N LYS A 67 19.16 7.71 16.19
CA LYS A 67 18.58 6.49 16.78
C LYS A 67 18.51 6.55 18.30
N GLU A 68 19.51 7.15 18.94
CA GLU A 68 19.48 7.44 20.38
C GLU A 68 18.35 8.41 20.71
N ASP A 69 18.28 9.54 20.00
CA ASP A 69 17.21 10.54 20.17
C ASP A 69 15.82 9.91 19.96
N LEU A 70 15.67 9.05 18.94
CA LEU A 70 14.44 8.30 18.66
C LEU A 70 14.01 7.43 19.85
N ARG A 71 14.93 6.67 20.45
CA ARG A 71 14.62 5.82 21.61
C ARG A 71 14.26 6.66 22.83
N GLU A 72 14.90 7.82 23.02
CA GLU A 72 14.54 8.76 24.08
C GLU A 72 13.12 9.32 23.89
N MET A 73 12.75 9.71 22.66
CA MET A 73 11.40 10.17 22.33
C MET A 73 10.34 9.08 22.62
N LEU A 74 10.62 7.82 22.27
CA LEU A 74 9.73 6.69 22.56
C LEU A 74 9.66 6.38 24.06
N ALA A 75 10.76 6.52 24.80
CA ALA A 75 10.78 6.39 26.25
C ALA A 75 9.93 7.49 26.92
N ASN A 76 9.92 8.69 26.34
CA ASN A 76 9.07 9.82 26.74
C ASN A 76 7.59 9.65 26.35
N GLY A 77 7.22 8.54 25.69
CA GLY A 77 5.84 8.21 25.32
C GLY A 77 5.35 8.86 24.04
N GLN A 78 6.24 9.41 23.21
CA GLN A 78 5.86 9.96 21.92
C GLN A 78 5.47 8.84 20.95
N THR A 79 4.50 9.13 20.08
CA THR A 79 4.05 8.17 19.07
C THR A 79 4.95 8.18 17.84
N GLN A 80 4.89 7.11 17.05
CA GLN A 80 5.59 7.01 15.77
C GLN A 80 5.30 8.22 14.85
N GLU A 81 4.04 8.64 14.79
CA GLU A 81 3.61 9.75 13.92
C GLU A 81 4.16 11.09 14.40
N GLU A 82 4.16 11.34 15.71
CA GLU A 82 4.74 12.54 16.30
C GLU A 82 6.24 12.65 16.03
N ILE A 83 6.95 11.53 16.10
CA ILE A 83 8.39 11.47 15.83
C ILE A 83 8.67 11.75 14.35
N LEU A 84 7.91 11.14 13.45
CA LEU A 84 8.03 11.40 12.01
C LEU A 84 7.75 12.87 11.69
N ASP A 85 6.71 13.45 12.30
CA ASP A 85 6.37 14.87 12.12
C ASP A 85 7.43 15.80 12.71
N TYR A 86 8.05 15.45 13.83
CA TYR A 86 9.19 16.19 14.40
C TYR A 86 10.36 16.27 13.42
N TYR A 87 10.80 15.12 12.88
CA TYR A 87 11.88 15.09 11.91
C TYR A 87 11.49 15.73 10.57
N LYS A 88 10.24 15.59 10.15
CA LYS A 88 9.69 16.27 8.98
C LYS A 88 9.70 17.78 9.14
N ALA A 89 9.38 18.30 10.32
CA ALA A 89 9.41 19.74 10.58
C ALA A 89 10.85 20.30 10.51
N MET A 90 11.83 19.51 10.92
CA MET A 90 13.25 19.91 10.93
C MET A 90 13.92 19.79 9.55
N TYR A 91 13.65 18.70 8.81
CA TYR A 91 14.37 18.34 7.59
C TYR A 91 13.52 18.38 6.31
N GLY A 92 12.21 18.61 6.44
CA GLY A 92 11.24 18.58 5.35
C GLY A 92 10.80 17.17 4.96
N GLU A 93 10.00 17.06 3.90
CA GLU A 93 9.44 15.78 3.42
C GLU A 93 10.47 14.79 2.89
N ARG A 94 11.67 15.28 2.53
CA ARG A 94 12.76 14.45 2.00
C ARG A 94 13.34 13.49 3.05
N ILE A 95 13.11 13.74 4.34
CA ILE A 95 13.59 12.84 5.40
C ILE A 95 12.79 11.56 5.48
N LEU A 96 11.55 11.55 4.97
CA LEU A 96 10.77 10.32 4.93
C LEU A 96 11.21 9.45 3.75
N SER A 97 11.47 8.18 4.04
CA SER A 97 11.76 7.13 3.05
C SER A 97 10.60 6.92 2.08
N SER A 98 9.38 7.09 2.57
CA SER A 98 8.15 7.04 1.76
C SER A 98 7.48 8.41 1.73
N PRO A 99 7.08 8.90 0.55
CA PRO A 99 6.35 10.16 0.45
C PRO A 99 5.00 10.03 1.18
N PRO A 100 4.66 10.93 2.12
CA PRO A 100 3.45 10.80 2.91
C PRO A 100 2.20 10.82 2.01
N ASN A 101 1.23 9.96 2.33
CA ASN A 101 -0.07 9.88 1.63
C ASN A 101 -1.01 11.06 1.98
N ALA A 102 -0.46 12.27 2.09
CA ALA A 102 -1.15 13.47 2.55
C ALA A 102 -1.18 14.57 1.48
N GLY A 103 -2.28 15.33 1.44
CA GLY A 103 -2.43 16.50 0.59
C GLY A 103 -2.38 16.22 -0.92
N PHE A 104 -1.51 16.96 -1.63
CA PHE A 104 -1.36 16.90 -3.09
C PHE A 104 -0.95 15.51 -3.60
N ASN A 105 -0.27 14.71 -2.77
CA ASN A 105 0.12 13.36 -3.13
C ASN A 105 -1.10 12.47 -3.40
N ARG A 106 -2.23 12.68 -2.70
CA ARG A 106 -3.49 11.96 -2.95
C ARG A 106 -4.07 12.26 -4.34
N LEU A 107 -3.91 13.48 -4.84
CA LEU A 107 -4.36 13.86 -6.18
C LEU A 107 -3.56 13.12 -7.25
N ALA A 108 -2.25 12.96 -7.06
CA ALA A 108 -1.42 12.18 -7.99
C ALA A 108 -1.86 10.71 -8.06
N TYR A 109 -2.18 10.10 -6.90
CA TYR A 109 -2.72 8.73 -6.87
C TYR A 109 -4.10 8.61 -7.54
N LEU A 110 -4.95 9.64 -7.46
CA LEU A 110 -6.28 9.64 -8.09
C LEU A 110 -6.24 10.01 -9.58
N PHE A 111 -5.24 10.77 -10.00
CA PHE A 111 -5.07 11.22 -11.38
C PHE A 111 -4.85 10.06 -12.34
N THR A 112 -4.00 9.10 -11.97
CA THR A 112 -3.68 7.92 -12.79
C THR A 112 -4.91 7.07 -13.16
N PRO A 113 -5.72 6.58 -12.20
CA PRO A 113 -6.92 5.81 -12.54
C PRO A 113 -7.96 6.66 -13.27
N LEU A 114 -8.08 7.96 -12.96
CA LEU A 114 -9.01 8.86 -13.63
C LEU A 114 -8.67 9.03 -15.12
N MET A 115 -7.39 9.29 -15.44
CA MET A 115 -6.94 9.40 -16.83
C MET A 115 -7.11 8.10 -17.60
N PHE A 116 -6.88 6.96 -16.95
CA PHE A 116 -7.11 5.65 -17.57
C PHE A 116 -8.59 5.44 -17.90
N LEU A 117 -9.50 5.79 -16.98
CA LEU A 117 -10.95 5.70 -17.22
C LEU A 117 -11.40 6.61 -18.37
N VAL A 118 -10.93 7.85 -18.38
CA VAL A 118 -11.30 8.85 -19.40
C VAL A 118 -10.77 8.43 -20.76
N GLY A 119 -9.47 8.08 -20.85
CA GLY A 119 -8.85 7.63 -22.10
C GLY A 119 -9.49 6.36 -22.64
N GLY A 120 -9.69 5.35 -21.78
CA GLY A 120 -10.37 4.11 -22.14
C GLY A 120 -11.82 4.34 -22.58
N GLY A 121 -12.55 5.23 -21.90
CA GLY A 121 -13.92 5.61 -22.26
C GLY A 121 -14.00 6.27 -23.63
N VAL A 122 -13.11 7.21 -23.94
CA VAL A 122 -13.05 7.86 -25.26
C VAL A 122 -12.77 6.84 -26.35
N ILE A 123 -11.74 5.99 -26.18
CA ILE A 123 -11.41 4.95 -27.16
C ILE A 123 -12.59 4.00 -27.38
N PHE A 124 -13.21 3.53 -26.30
CA PHE A 124 -14.37 2.65 -26.34
C PHE A 124 -15.55 3.28 -27.10
N LEU A 125 -15.90 4.54 -26.80
CA LEU A 125 -16.96 5.26 -27.48
C LEU A 125 -16.66 5.47 -28.97
N THR A 126 -15.40 5.78 -29.30
CA THR A 126 -14.97 6.00 -30.68
C THR A 126 -15.05 4.70 -31.49
N LEU A 127 -14.55 3.58 -30.93
CA LEU A 127 -14.64 2.26 -31.54
C LEU A 127 -16.09 1.79 -31.69
N ARG A 128 -16.93 2.00 -30.67
CA ARG A 128 -18.37 1.68 -30.72
C ARG A 128 -19.07 2.46 -31.83
N ARG A 129 -18.76 3.76 -31.96
CA ARG A 129 -19.35 4.62 -33.00
C ARG A 129 -18.89 4.21 -34.40
N TRP A 130 -17.62 3.85 -34.57
CA TRP A 130 -17.10 3.34 -35.85
C TRP A 130 -17.73 1.99 -36.23
N ARG A 131 -17.89 1.07 -35.27
CA ARG A 131 -18.54 -0.22 -35.53
C ARG A 131 -19.99 -0.03 -35.98
N ASN A 132 -20.76 0.78 -35.26
CA ASN A 132 -22.17 1.02 -35.59
C ASN A 132 -22.33 1.76 -36.92
N GLY A 133 -21.42 2.69 -37.24
CA GLY A 133 -21.41 3.39 -38.53
C GLY A 133 -21.02 2.50 -39.72
N ARG A 134 -20.19 1.47 -39.50
CA ARG A 134 -19.86 0.47 -40.55
C ARG A 134 -21.02 -0.50 -40.79
N LEU A 135 -21.69 -0.95 -39.75
CA LEU A 135 -22.86 -1.84 -39.86
C LEU A 135 -24.00 -1.14 -40.61
N ASN A 136 -24.39 0.07 -40.18
CA ASN A 136 -25.44 0.84 -40.89
C ASN A 136 -25.08 1.13 -42.35
N ARG A 137 -23.80 1.38 -42.66
CA ARG A 137 -23.36 1.66 -44.04
C ARG A 137 -23.38 0.40 -44.90
N HIS A 138 -23.01 -0.75 -44.33
CA HIS A 138 -23.08 -2.03 -44.99
C HIS A 138 -24.54 -2.39 -45.30
N ASP A 139 -25.44 -2.28 -44.31
CA ASP A 139 -26.86 -2.61 -44.48
C ASP A 139 -27.54 -1.66 -45.50
N ALA A 140 -27.19 -0.37 -45.49
CA ALA A 140 -27.65 0.59 -46.48
C ALA A 140 -27.11 0.28 -47.90
N ALA A 141 -25.85 -0.14 -48.03
CA ALA A 141 -25.25 -0.50 -49.32
C ALA A 141 -25.83 -1.81 -49.89
N VAL A 142 -26.20 -2.76 -49.03
CA VAL A 142 -26.92 -3.99 -49.41
C VAL A 142 -28.34 -3.64 -49.85
N ALA A 143 -29.07 -2.82 -49.09
CA ALA A 143 -30.43 -2.38 -49.43
C ALA A 143 -30.47 -1.55 -50.73
N ALA A 144 -29.45 -0.75 -51.01
CA ALA A 144 -29.32 0.02 -52.26
C ALA A 144 -28.86 -0.84 -53.45
N GLY A 145 -28.54 -2.13 -53.23
CA GLY A 145 -28.02 -2.99 -54.29
C GLY A 145 -26.65 -2.59 -54.81
N THR A 146 -25.90 -1.73 -54.11
CA THR A 146 -24.58 -1.22 -54.52
C THR A 146 -23.40 -1.95 -53.86
N GLY A 147 -23.67 -2.92 -52.99
CA GLY A 147 -22.66 -3.67 -52.23
C GLY A 147 -21.78 -4.64 -53.03
N THR A 148 -22.01 -4.80 -54.34
CA THR A 148 -21.22 -5.68 -55.22
C THR A 148 -20.99 -4.99 -56.56
N ASP A 149 -19.74 -5.04 -57.06
CA ASP A 149 -19.36 -4.51 -58.37
C ASP A 149 -20.23 -5.15 -59.47
N PRO A 150 -20.94 -4.37 -60.31
CA PRO A 150 -21.77 -4.89 -61.39
C PRO A 150 -21.03 -5.90 -62.27
N ARG A 151 -19.75 -5.67 -62.60
CA ARG A 151 -18.95 -6.59 -63.42
C ARG A 151 -18.73 -7.95 -62.74
N HIS A 152 -18.71 -7.96 -61.41
CA HIS A 152 -18.56 -9.19 -60.64
C HIS A 152 -19.87 -9.98 -60.60
N ARG A 153 -21.01 -9.30 -60.47
CA ARG A 153 -22.34 -9.94 -60.53
C ARG A 153 -22.57 -10.59 -61.88
N ASP A 154 -22.33 -9.85 -62.95
CA ASP A 154 -22.52 -10.35 -64.32
C ASP A 154 -21.67 -11.59 -64.60
N ARG A 155 -20.46 -11.67 -64.02
CA ARG A 155 -19.59 -12.84 -64.15
C ARG A 155 -20.13 -14.05 -63.38
N ILE A 156 -20.61 -13.85 -62.15
CA ILE A 156 -21.21 -14.92 -61.34
C ILE A 156 -22.48 -15.47 -62.01
N ASP A 157 -23.32 -14.59 -62.56
CA ASP A 157 -24.54 -14.99 -63.27
C ASP A 157 -24.22 -15.74 -64.58
N ALA A 158 -23.19 -15.32 -65.31
CA ALA A 158 -22.71 -16.03 -66.49
C ALA A 158 -22.11 -17.41 -66.15
N GLU A 159 -21.39 -17.52 -65.03
CA GLU A 159 -20.87 -18.80 -64.54
C GLU A 159 -22.04 -19.72 -64.12
N LEU A 160 -23.03 -19.23 -63.38
CA LEU A 160 -24.22 -20.00 -62.96
C LEU A 160 -25.03 -20.53 -64.14
N ASN A 161 -25.32 -19.68 -65.13
CA ASN A 161 -26.08 -20.06 -66.33
C ASN A 161 -25.33 -21.06 -67.23
N ALA A 162 -24.00 -21.21 -67.06
CA ALA A 162 -23.23 -22.20 -67.81
C ALA A 162 -23.32 -23.62 -67.22
N TYR A 163 -23.86 -23.76 -66.01
CA TYR A 163 -24.03 -25.04 -65.33
C TYR A 163 -25.48 -25.59 -65.37
N ASP A 164 -26.45 -24.78 -65.82
CA ASP A 164 -27.84 -25.19 -66.09
C ASP A 164 -28.03 -25.59 -67.57
#